data_AF-A0A7Y9DRS5-F1
#
_entry.id   AF-A0A7Y9DRS5-F1
#
_cell.length_a   1.000
_cell.length_b   1.000
_cell.length_c   1.000
_cell.angle_alpha   90.00
_cell.angle_beta   90.00
_cell.angle_gamma   90.00
#
_symmetry.space_group_name_H-M   'P 1'
#
loop_
_entity.id
_entity.type
_entity.pdbx_description
1 polymer ?
#
loop_
_entity_poly.entity_id
_entity_poly.type
_entity_poly.pdbx_seq_one_letter_code
_entity_poly.pdbx_strand_id
1 'polypeptide(L)'
;MSEFRTFSGWHDAALLGTLGSELRGWQEAPSAQIVWNEIDFLSSVKSAGTNRFTGTQKERNRKWQAVNDFTRQAKAYYDALEHVRGTSRALLAYYAFLNLAKAELVHSHPDQVIEQKIKHGLWFDVGRQSTIRSDQVNVQDGVFRLLYEARTGEVLTRGSTLQVQRLLGHVPEVGHEYYRAFGDRSSVVRGWCRILQNGSAAWPVLLLDCSRRDLDKIGGSKRIEASFEHVELPPNWRLFAANIGAHTRPQIVLQSKRTFDIASPRWGYDAFHWACAALGNRVHMAVENNADFLYVPDLLKSRKSAMPPSLARYAIMFYISSLVRYRPSRLNPERQQLTVWLLEAFAQQSPLFMLIDSLAGLDQAPHMFNML
;
A
#
# COMPACT_ATOMS: atom_id res chain seq x y z
N MET A 1 23.83 32.08 -9.24
CA MET A 1 23.05 30.86 -9.45
C MET A 1 23.83 29.70 -8.85
N SER A 2 23.41 29.18 -7.71
CA SER A 2 23.98 27.96 -7.14
C SER A 2 23.53 26.77 -7.99
N GLU A 3 24.48 25.97 -8.45
CA GLU A 3 24.22 24.74 -9.21
C GLU A 3 23.56 23.72 -8.26
N PHE A 4 22.23 23.56 -8.35
CA PHE A 4 21.52 22.56 -7.58
C PHE A 4 21.76 21.20 -8.23
N ARG A 5 22.52 20.34 -7.57
CA ARG A 5 22.55 18.91 -7.91
C ARG A 5 21.38 18.24 -7.21
N THR A 6 20.58 17.50 -7.98
CA THR A 6 19.46 16.72 -7.46
C THR A 6 19.83 15.25 -7.46
N PHE A 7 19.67 14.58 -6.32
CA PHE A 7 19.58 13.11 -6.28
C PHE A 7 18.13 12.69 -6.54
N SER A 8 17.92 11.79 -7.49
CA SER A 8 16.59 11.33 -7.92
C SER A 8 16.04 10.21 -7.02
N GLY A 9 15.36 10.62 -5.95
CA GLY A 9 14.25 9.85 -5.35
C GLY A 9 14.60 8.52 -4.68
N TRP A 10 13.54 7.79 -4.33
CA TRP A 10 13.59 6.48 -3.66
C TRP A 10 14.39 5.43 -4.43
N HIS A 11 14.53 5.62 -5.75
CA HIS A 11 15.34 4.78 -6.63
C HIS A 11 16.84 4.85 -6.28
N ASP A 12 17.36 6.05 -5.99
CA ASP A 12 18.78 6.22 -5.64
C ASP A 12 19.07 5.89 -4.17
N ALA A 13 18.12 6.13 -3.27
CA ALA A 13 18.25 5.77 -1.85
C ALA A 13 18.30 4.25 -1.62
N ALA A 14 17.67 3.49 -2.50
CA ALA A 14 17.75 2.03 -2.52
C ALA A 14 19.13 1.48 -2.89
N LEU A 15 19.86 2.18 -3.75
CA LEU A 15 21.28 1.86 -4.03
C LEU A 15 22.18 2.11 -2.81
N LEU A 16 21.69 2.80 -1.77
CA LEU A 16 22.43 3.15 -0.55
C LEU A 16 22.03 2.32 0.70
N GLY A 17 21.26 1.22 0.57
CA GLY A 17 21.07 0.23 1.64
C GLY A 17 20.14 0.63 2.79
N THR A 18 19.00 1.25 2.47
CA THR A 18 18.16 2.07 3.38
C THR A 18 16.99 1.37 4.08
N LEU A 19 16.87 0.05 4.00
CA LEU A 19 15.99 -0.73 4.87
C LEU A 19 16.81 -1.97 5.19
N GLY A 20 16.64 -2.63 6.33
CA GLY A 20 17.37 -3.90 6.59
C GLY A 20 17.22 -4.94 5.46
N SER A 21 16.25 -4.73 4.58
CA SER A 21 16.02 -5.36 3.28
C SER A 21 16.50 -4.50 2.10
N GLU A 22 17.27 -5.09 1.18
CA GLU A 22 17.58 -4.49 -0.13
C GLU A 22 16.28 -4.20 -0.92
N LEU A 23 16.13 -2.99 -1.49
CA LEU A 23 15.06 -2.74 -2.47
C LEU A 23 15.28 -3.66 -3.68
N ARG A 24 14.22 -4.33 -4.13
CA ARG A 24 14.22 -5.12 -5.36
C ARG A 24 13.70 -4.28 -6.53
N GLY A 25 14.62 -3.81 -7.38
CA GLY A 25 14.28 -3.12 -8.62
C GLY A 25 14.03 -4.10 -9.78
N TRP A 26 12.99 -3.85 -10.57
CA TRP A 26 12.65 -4.62 -11.76
C TRP A 26 12.73 -3.72 -13.00
N GLN A 27 13.24 -4.26 -14.10
CA GLN A 27 13.34 -3.51 -15.37
C GLN A 27 12.03 -3.53 -16.15
N GLU A 28 11.14 -4.46 -15.81
CA GLU A 28 9.86 -4.70 -16.44
C GLU A 28 8.72 -4.00 -15.69
N ALA A 29 7.65 -3.72 -16.44
CA ALA A 29 6.38 -3.32 -15.85
C ALA A 29 5.80 -4.47 -15.02
N PRO A 30 5.09 -4.17 -13.92
CA PRO A 30 4.51 -5.22 -13.10
C PRO A 30 3.46 -5.98 -13.91
N SER A 31 3.55 -7.31 -13.86
CA SER A 31 2.53 -8.21 -14.40
C SER A 31 2.28 -9.33 -13.41
N ALA A 32 1.07 -9.91 -13.44
CA ALA A 32 0.74 -11.03 -12.56
C ALA A 32 1.74 -12.18 -12.74
N GLN A 33 2.18 -12.45 -13.98
CA GLN A 33 3.15 -13.51 -14.29
C GLN A 33 4.51 -13.26 -13.61
N ILE A 34 5.06 -12.06 -13.72
CA ILE A 34 6.37 -11.72 -13.12
C ILE A 34 6.30 -11.85 -11.60
N VAL A 35 5.26 -11.28 -10.99
CA VAL A 35 5.11 -11.30 -9.54
C VAL A 35 4.88 -12.73 -9.03
N TRP A 36 4.09 -13.55 -9.73
CA TRP A 36 3.91 -14.97 -9.39
C TRP A 36 5.19 -15.80 -9.55
N ASN A 37 6.01 -15.54 -10.57
CA ASN A 37 7.30 -16.23 -10.73
C ASN A 37 8.19 -16.01 -9.49
N GLU A 38 8.23 -14.78 -8.97
CA GLU A 38 9.01 -14.47 -7.77
C GLU A 38 8.41 -15.11 -6.52
N ILE A 39 7.10 -15.01 -6.34
CA ILE A 39 6.40 -15.67 -5.23
C ILE A 39 6.64 -17.19 -5.28
N ASP A 40 6.59 -17.81 -6.45
CA ASP A 40 6.84 -19.23 -6.65
C ASP A 40 8.29 -19.60 -6.36
N PHE A 41 9.26 -18.78 -6.76
CA PHE A 41 10.67 -18.97 -6.40
C PHE A 41 10.82 -18.99 -4.87
N LEU A 42 10.27 -17.97 -4.21
CA LEU A 42 10.32 -17.80 -2.76
C LEU A 42 9.61 -18.91 -1.97
N SER A 43 8.53 -19.50 -2.52
CA SER A 43 7.74 -20.53 -1.84
C SER A 43 8.10 -21.96 -2.23
N SER A 44 8.50 -22.21 -3.48
CA SER A 44 8.66 -23.55 -4.05
C SER A 44 10.11 -24.02 -4.07
N VAL A 45 11.09 -23.11 -4.14
CA VAL A 45 12.50 -23.46 -4.01
C VAL A 45 12.85 -23.57 -2.53
N LYS A 46 13.02 -24.82 -2.06
CA LYS A 46 13.22 -25.10 -0.62
C LYS A 46 14.39 -24.33 0.00
N SER A 47 15.53 -24.21 -0.68
CA SER A 47 16.67 -23.45 -0.17
C SER A 47 16.35 -21.97 -0.01
N ALA A 48 15.76 -21.34 -1.02
CA ALA A 48 15.31 -19.95 -0.96
C ALA A 48 14.29 -19.73 0.16
N GLY A 49 13.27 -20.59 0.25
CA GLY A 49 12.22 -20.47 1.25
C GLY A 49 12.66 -20.76 2.69
N THR A 50 13.51 -21.77 2.93
CA THR A 50 13.96 -22.11 4.29
C THR A 50 15.01 -21.14 4.85
N ASN A 51 15.83 -20.51 3.99
CA ASN A 51 16.84 -19.53 4.40
C ASN A 51 16.23 -18.24 4.98
N ARG A 52 14.94 -17.99 4.74
CA ARG A 52 14.20 -16.82 5.25
C ARG A 52 13.77 -16.96 6.71
N PHE A 53 13.82 -18.17 7.26
CA PHE A 53 13.41 -18.44 8.63
C PHE A 53 14.61 -18.69 9.53
N THR A 54 14.50 -18.24 10.78
CA THR A 54 15.42 -18.59 11.87
C THR A 54 14.91 -19.85 12.61
N GLY A 55 15.81 -20.50 13.37
CA GLY A 55 15.50 -21.70 14.16
C GLY A 55 16.16 -22.98 13.65
N THR A 56 15.75 -24.11 14.22
CA THR A 56 16.23 -25.44 13.82
C THR A 56 15.80 -25.79 12.39
N GLN A 57 16.52 -26.70 11.73
CA GLN A 57 16.15 -27.15 10.37
C GLN A 57 14.70 -27.65 10.29
N LYS A 58 14.22 -28.33 11.35
CA LYS A 58 12.85 -28.82 11.44
C LYS A 58 11.83 -27.68 11.47
N GLU A 59 12.06 -26.65 12.29
CA GLU A 59 11.19 -25.46 12.36
C GLU A 59 11.18 -24.69 11.05
N ARG A 60 12.36 -24.47 10.45
CA ARG A 60 12.47 -23.78 9.15
C ARG A 60 11.74 -24.53 8.04
N ASN A 61 11.92 -25.85 7.96
CA ASN A 61 11.20 -26.69 7.00
C ASN A 61 9.68 -26.62 7.20
N ARG A 62 9.22 -26.59 8.47
CA ARG A 62 7.80 -26.51 8.79
C ARG A 62 7.18 -25.18 8.35
N LYS A 63 7.84 -24.06 8.66
CA LYS A 63 7.41 -22.72 8.23
C LYS A 63 7.40 -22.61 6.70
N TRP A 64 8.46 -23.10 6.05
CA TRP A 64 8.53 -23.16 4.59
C TRP A 64 7.38 -23.96 3.98
N GLN A 65 7.08 -25.14 4.52
CA GLN A 65 5.97 -25.96 4.03
C GLN A 65 4.63 -25.22 4.14
N ALA A 66 4.37 -24.56 5.26
CA ALA A 66 3.15 -23.77 5.43
C ALA A 66 3.05 -22.62 4.40
N VAL A 67 4.16 -21.90 4.16
CA VAL A 67 4.21 -20.87 3.10
C VAL A 67 3.92 -21.47 1.73
N ASN A 68 4.56 -22.60 1.38
CA ASN A 68 4.33 -23.29 0.11
C ASN A 68 2.85 -23.65 -0.08
N ASP A 69 2.24 -24.28 0.94
CA ASP A 69 0.85 -24.74 0.86
C ASP A 69 -0.13 -23.57 0.69
N PHE A 70 0.04 -22.50 1.46
CA PHE A 70 -0.78 -21.30 1.32
C PHE A 70 -0.59 -20.62 -0.04
N THR A 71 0.66 -20.49 -0.52
CA THR A 71 0.95 -19.88 -1.82
C THR A 71 0.36 -20.68 -2.97
N ARG A 72 0.46 -22.02 -2.95
CA ARG A 72 -0.17 -22.88 -3.96
C ARG A 72 -1.69 -22.74 -3.98
N GLN A 73 -2.31 -22.69 -2.81
CA GLN A 73 -3.75 -22.48 -2.71
C GLN A 73 -4.13 -21.08 -3.22
N ALA A 74 -3.34 -20.05 -2.88
CA ALA A 74 -3.57 -18.70 -3.37
C ALA A 74 -3.50 -18.61 -4.89
N LYS A 75 -2.47 -19.22 -5.49
CA LYS A 75 -2.27 -19.27 -6.94
C LYS A 75 -3.45 -19.95 -7.64
N ALA A 76 -3.94 -21.08 -7.12
CA ALA A 76 -5.12 -21.73 -7.69
C ALA A 76 -6.37 -20.84 -7.71
N TYR A 77 -6.61 -20.06 -6.65
CA TYR A 77 -7.70 -19.08 -6.64
C TYR A 77 -7.45 -17.91 -7.60
N TYR A 78 -6.20 -17.49 -7.75
CA TYR A 78 -5.81 -16.45 -8.69
C TYR A 78 -5.98 -16.92 -10.14
N ASP A 79 -5.48 -18.10 -10.51
CA ASP A 79 -5.68 -18.64 -11.86
C ASP A 79 -7.17 -18.76 -12.20
N ALA A 80 -8.01 -19.17 -11.24
CA ALA A 80 -9.45 -19.19 -11.41
C ALA A 80 -10.07 -17.78 -11.58
N LEU A 81 -9.51 -16.75 -10.92
CA LEU A 81 -10.04 -15.38 -10.99
C LEU A 81 -9.95 -14.80 -12.39
N GLU A 82 -8.93 -15.19 -13.17
CA GLU A 82 -8.73 -14.72 -14.55
C GLU A 82 -9.86 -15.12 -15.50
N HIS A 83 -10.62 -16.17 -15.15
CA HIS A 83 -11.75 -16.67 -15.94
C HIS A 83 -13.11 -16.11 -15.49
N VAL A 84 -13.15 -15.30 -14.43
CA VAL A 84 -14.39 -14.69 -13.92
C VAL A 84 -14.44 -13.20 -14.27
N ARG A 85 -15.64 -12.67 -14.52
CA ARG A 85 -15.87 -11.26 -14.84
C ARG A 85 -16.66 -10.54 -13.75
N GLY A 86 -16.58 -9.20 -13.77
CA GLY A 86 -17.34 -8.32 -12.89
C GLY A 86 -17.04 -8.52 -11.41
N THR A 87 -18.00 -8.20 -10.56
CA THR A 87 -17.85 -8.25 -9.09
C THR A 87 -17.62 -9.66 -8.53
N SER A 88 -18.03 -10.71 -9.24
CA SER A 88 -17.78 -12.11 -8.86
C SER A 88 -16.29 -12.43 -8.75
N ARG A 89 -15.41 -11.70 -9.47
CA ARG A 89 -13.94 -11.82 -9.33
C ARG A 89 -13.48 -11.61 -7.89
N ALA A 90 -14.16 -10.73 -7.15
CA ALA A 90 -13.76 -10.37 -5.79
C ALA A 90 -13.82 -11.55 -4.82
N LEU A 91 -14.70 -12.53 -5.05
CA LEU A 91 -14.77 -13.72 -4.22
C LEU A 91 -13.49 -14.56 -4.33
N LEU A 92 -13.04 -14.84 -5.56
CA LEU A 92 -11.83 -15.60 -5.82
C LEU A 92 -10.58 -14.80 -5.41
N ALA A 93 -10.52 -13.52 -5.77
CA ALA A 93 -9.45 -12.63 -5.36
C ALA A 93 -9.32 -12.58 -3.83
N TYR A 94 -10.42 -12.44 -3.09
CA TYR A 94 -10.39 -12.44 -1.62
C TYR A 94 -9.75 -13.72 -1.06
N TYR A 95 -10.11 -14.89 -1.59
CA TYR A 95 -9.52 -16.14 -1.11
C TYR A 95 -8.06 -16.34 -1.56
N ALA A 96 -7.67 -15.83 -2.73
CA ALA A 96 -6.27 -15.78 -3.13
C ALA A 96 -5.44 -14.97 -2.12
N PHE A 97 -5.84 -13.73 -1.86
CA PHE A 97 -5.10 -12.81 -0.99
C PHE A 97 -5.23 -13.13 0.50
N LEU A 98 -6.31 -13.79 0.94
CA LEU A 98 -6.39 -14.37 2.28
C LEU A 98 -5.28 -15.40 2.51
N ASN A 99 -5.01 -16.25 1.52
CA ASN A 99 -3.96 -17.27 1.63
C ASN A 99 -2.55 -16.64 1.53
N LEU A 100 -2.33 -15.65 0.65
CA LEU A 100 -1.07 -14.91 0.64
C LEU A 100 -0.82 -14.17 1.97
N ALA A 101 -1.86 -13.57 2.56
CA ALA A 101 -1.75 -12.93 3.88
C ALA A 101 -1.36 -13.95 4.97
N LYS A 102 -1.91 -15.16 4.94
CA LYS A 102 -1.47 -16.23 5.85
C LYS A 102 -0.01 -16.60 5.62
N ALA A 103 0.41 -16.75 4.36
CA ALA A 103 1.80 -17.06 4.01
C ALA A 103 2.78 -15.98 4.52
N GLU A 104 2.43 -14.70 4.36
CA GLU A 104 3.18 -13.56 4.94
C GLU A 104 3.28 -13.67 6.46
N LEU A 105 2.15 -13.93 7.13
CA LEU A 105 2.06 -14.02 8.59
C LEU A 105 2.81 -15.21 9.20
N VAL A 106 3.27 -16.19 8.42
CA VAL A 106 4.14 -17.26 8.93
C VAL A 106 5.47 -16.69 9.50
N HIS A 107 5.95 -15.54 9.01
CA HIS A 107 7.17 -14.92 9.51
C HIS A 107 7.01 -14.36 10.93
N SER A 108 5.93 -13.60 11.15
CA SER A 108 5.72 -12.85 12.40
C SER A 108 4.82 -13.56 13.40
N HIS A 109 3.94 -14.46 12.95
CA HIS A 109 2.92 -15.11 13.77
C HIS A 109 2.75 -16.61 13.45
N PRO A 110 3.84 -17.40 13.37
CA PRO A 110 3.77 -18.80 12.95
C PRO A 110 2.81 -19.64 13.79
N ASP A 111 2.80 -19.46 15.12
CA ASP A 111 1.95 -20.26 16.02
C ASP A 111 0.46 -19.99 15.82
N GLN A 112 0.08 -18.76 15.50
CA GLN A 112 -1.31 -18.38 15.28
C GLN A 112 -1.82 -18.83 13.90
N VAL A 113 -0.93 -18.97 12.92
CA VAL A 113 -1.30 -19.29 11.53
C VAL A 113 -1.19 -20.79 11.24
N ILE A 114 -0.16 -21.46 11.77
CA ILE A 114 0.13 -22.87 11.50
C ILE A 114 -0.62 -23.78 12.48
N GLU A 115 -0.63 -23.46 13.78
CA GLU A 115 -1.19 -24.35 14.81
C GLU A 115 -2.69 -24.17 15.02
N GLN A 116 -3.21 -22.99 14.67
CA GLN A 116 -4.56 -22.59 15.02
C GLN A 116 -5.41 -22.35 13.78
N LYS A 117 -6.71 -22.66 13.90
CA LYS A 117 -7.70 -22.27 12.91
C LYS A 117 -7.97 -20.76 13.02
N ILE A 118 -7.15 -19.97 12.35
CA ILE A 118 -7.30 -18.51 12.33
C ILE A 118 -8.51 -18.08 11.49
N LYS A 119 -9.32 -17.16 12.03
CA LYS A 119 -10.45 -16.52 11.33
C LYS A 119 -9.96 -15.44 10.36
N HIS A 120 -10.85 -14.94 9.51
CA HIS A 120 -10.51 -13.90 8.53
C HIS A 120 -10.13 -12.53 9.13
N GLY A 121 -10.62 -12.20 10.34
CA GLY A 121 -10.35 -10.92 11.00
C GLY A 121 -11.24 -9.74 10.57
N LEU A 122 -12.25 -10.00 9.72
CA LEU A 122 -13.25 -9.01 9.31
C LEU A 122 -14.66 -9.59 9.40
N TRP A 123 -15.64 -8.73 9.67
CA TRP A 123 -17.06 -9.07 9.68
C TRP A 123 -17.89 -7.97 9.01
N PHE A 124 -18.91 -8.36 8.25
CA PHE A 124 -19.83 -7.44 7.59
C PHE A 124 -21.27 -7.86 7.89
N ASP A 125 -22.07 -6.93 8.41
CA ASP A 125 -23.50 -7.16 8.65
C ASP A 125 -24.27 -7.03 7.34
N VAL A 126 -24.53 -8.17 6.71
CA VAL A 126 -25.27 -8.20 5.46
C VAL A 126 -26.75 -7.83 5.69
N GLY A 127 -27.27 -7.95 6.91
CA GLY A 127 -28.67 -7.78 7.27
C GLY A 127 -29.18 -6.35 7.09
N ARG A 128 -28.36 -5.37 7.44
CA ARG A 128 -28.71 -3.95 7.47
C ARG A 128 -28.95 -3.40 6.06
N GLN A 129 -30.05 -2.66 5.87
CA GLN A 129 -30.33 -2.00 4.61
C GLN A 129 -29.64 -0.63 4.56
N SER A 130 -28.42 -0.59 4.08
CA SER A 130 -27.65 0.64 3.84
C SER A 130 -27.24 0.78 2.38
N THR A 131 -26.87 1.98 1.97
CA THR A 131 -26.13 2.19 0.71
C THR A 131 -24.66 1.84 0.92
N ILE A 132 -23.92 1.52 -0.13
CA ILE A 132 -22.46 1.26 -0.06
C ILE A 132 -21.71 2.42 0.64
N ARG A 133 -22.21 3.64 0.49
CA ARG A 133 -21.71 4.84 1.19
C ARG A 133 -21.75 4.71 2.73
N SER A 134 -22.77 4.03 3.25
CA SER A 134 -23.01 3.84 4.69
C SER A 134 -22.60 2.47 5.21
N ASP A 135 -22.20 1.56 4.32
CA ASP A 135 -21.76 0.22 4.68
C ASP A 135 -20.42 0.24 5.41
N GLN A 136 -20.27 -0.72 6.32
CA GLN A 136 -19.20 -0.76 7.31
C GLN A 136 -18.70 -2.19 7.50
N VAL A 137 -17.38 -2.36 7.49
CA VAL A 137 -16.73 -3.61 7.88
C VAL A 137 -16.19 -3.46 9.30
N ASN A 138 -16.40 -4.45 10.16
CA ASN A 138 -15.92 -4.45 11.53
C ASN A 138 -14.69 -5.34 11.67
N VAL A 139 -13.67 -4.83 12.36
CA VAL A 139 -12.44 -5.55 12.66
C VAL A 139 -12.69 -6.60 13.74
N GLN A 140 -12.22 -7.82 13.50
CA GLN A 140 -12.28 -8.95 14.42
C GLN A 140 -10.88 -9.54 14.63
N ASP A 141 -10.75 -10.46 15.58
CA ASP A 141 -9.53 -11.25 15.72
C ASP A 141 -9.38 -12.20 14.52
N GLY A 142 -8.18 -12.24 13.93
CA GLY A 142 -7.87 -13.07 12.77
C GLY A 142 -6.87 -12.43 11.81
N VAL A 143 -6.81 -13.00 10.59
CA VAL A 143 -5.80 -12.67 9.57
C VAL A 143 -5.68 -11.18 9.31
N PHE A 144 -6.78 -10.45 9.09
CA PHE A 144 -6.70 -9.01 8.79
C PHE A 144 -6.04 -8.19 9.90
N ARG A 145 -6.36 -8.46 11.17
CA ARG A 145 -5.81 -7.72 12.30
C ARG A 145 -4.31 -7.99 12.46
N LEU A 146 -3.89 -9.26 12.33
CA LEU A 146 -2.47 -9.62 12.35
C LEU A 146 -1.71 -9.05 11.15
N LEU A 147 -2.32 -9.08 9.96
CA LEU A 147 -1.73 -8.51 8.76
C LEU A 147 -1.54 -7.00 8.88
N TYR A 148 -2.53 -6.31 9.47
CA TYR A 148 -2.43 -4.89 9.76
C TYR A 148 -1.26 -4.60 10.68
N GLU A 149 -1.12 -5.35 11.78
CA GLU A 149 0.00 -5.22 12.71
C GLU A 149 1.34 -5.48 12.03
N ALA A 150 1.46 -6.59 11.28
CA ALA A 150 2.68 -6.95 10.57
C ALA A 150 3.13 -5.86 9.57
N ARG A 151 2.21 -5.22 8.86
CA ARG A 151 2.53 -4.23 7.83
C ARG A 151 2.68 -2.79 8.33
N THR A 152 2.14 -2.46 9.51
CA THR A 152 2.11 -1.08 10.01
C THR A 152 2.84 -0.87 11.33
N GLY A 153 3.12 -1.95 12.06
CA GLY A 153 3.57 -1.92 13.44
C GLY A 153 2.51 -1.44 14.44
N GLU A 154 1.27 -1.19 14.00
CA GLU A 154 0.16 -0.74 14.84
C GLU A 154 -0.89 -1.84 15.03
N VAL A 155 -1.55 -1.86 16.19
CA VAL A 155 -2.64 -2.83 16.45
C VAL A 155 -4.00 -2.16 16.29
N LEU A 156 -4.81 -2.60 15.33
CA LEU A 156 -6.23 -2.21 15.27
C LEU A 156 -7.00 -2.84 16.43
N THR A 157 -7.82 -2.04 17.10
CA THR A 157 -8.69 -2.53 18.18
C THR A 157 -9.83 -3.34 17.58
N ARG A 158 -10.11 -4.51 18.16
CA ARG A 158 -11.29 -5.30 17.82
C ARG A 158 -12.57 -4.47 17.97
N GLY A 159 -13.50 -4.63 17.03
CA GLY A 159 -14.72 -3.83 16.97
C GLY A 159 -14.55 -2.47 16.31
N SER A 160 -13.33 -2.10 15.89
CA SER A 160 -13.14 -0.91 15.04
C SER A 160 -13.97 -1.05 13.77
N THR A 161 -14.65 0.03 13.40
CA THR A 161 -15.52 0.09 12.23
C THR A 161 -14.83 0.82 11.09
N LEU A 162 -14.76 0.17 9.93
CA LEU A 162 -14.16 0.68 8.71
C LEU A 162 -15.28 1.04 7.72
N GLN A 163 -15.43 2.34 7.41
CA GLN A 163 -16.42 2.80 6.44
C GLN A 163 -15.99 2.40 5.02
N VAL A 164 -16.84 1.69 4.29
CA VAL A 164 -16.53 1.16 2.95
C VAL A 164 -16.19 2.29 1.98
N GLN A 165 -16.96 3.38 1.97
CA GLN A 165 -16.64 4.56 1.14
C GLN A 165 -15.23 5.08 1.42
N ARG A 166 -14.84 5.19 2.70
CA ARG A 166 -13.50 5.68 3.04
C ARG A 166 -12.42 4.72 2.58
N LEU A 167 -12.61 3.42 2.82
CA LEU A 167 -11.68 2.40 2.35
C LEU A 167 -11.47 2.45 0.83
N LEU A 168 -12.54 2.62 0.03
CA LEU A 168 -12.43 2.82 -1.41
C LEU A 168 -11.64 4.09 -1.77
N GLY A 169 -11.81 5.17 -1.00
CA GLY A 169 -11.00 6.38 -1.12
C GLY A 169 -9.51 6.17 -0.81
N HIS A 170 -9.11 5.04 -0.23
CA HIS A 170 -7.71 4.68 0.04
C HIS A 170 -7.08 3.83 -1.08
N VAL A 171 -7.79 3.60 -2.18
CA VAL A 171 -7.35 2.73 -3.29
C VAL A 171 -7.05 3.60 -4.52
N PRO A 172 -5.78 3.91 -4.82
CA PRO A 172 -5.42 4.86 -5.87
C PRO A 172 -5.88 4.45 -7.27
N GLU A 173 -5.80 3.15 -7.59
CA GLU A 173 -6.07 2.65 -8.94
C GLU A 173 -7.52 2.87 -9.40
N VAL A 174 -8.49 2.91 -8.48
CA VAL A 174 -9.90 3.21 -8.79
C VAL A 174 -10.28 4.66 -8.49
N GLY A 175 -9.30 5.56 -8.43
CA GLY A 175 -9.52 6.96 -8.05
C GLY A 175 -10.47 7.71 -9.00
N HIS A 176 -10.48 7.35 -10.30
CA HIS A 176 -11.39 7.94 -11.28
C HIS A 176 -12.84 7.52 -11.03
N GLU A 177 -13.08 6.23 -10.91
CA GLU A 177 -14.37 5.62 -10.66
C GLU A 177 -14.92 6.05 -9.31
N TYR A 178 -14.06 6.16 -8.29
CA TYR A 178 -14.41 6.66 -6.98
C TYR A 178 -14.94 8.10 -7.05
N TYR A 179 -14.24 8.97 -7.79
CA TYR A 179 -14.68 10.35 -7.99
C TYR A 179 -16.03 10.44 -8.71
N ARG A 180 -16.22 9.64 -9.76
CA ARG A 180 -17.48 9.59 -10.50
C ARG A 180 -18.65 9.07 -9.64
N ALA A 181 -18.40 8.08 -8.78
CA ALA A 181 -19.44 7.48 -7.95
C ALA A 181 -19.82 8.34 -6.73
N PHE A 182 -18.86 9.05 -6.14
CA PHE A 182 -19.08 9.74 -4.86
C PHE A 182 -18.90 11.27 -4.89
N GLY A 183 -18.34 11.83 -5.96
CA GLY A 183 -17.98 13.25 -6.06
C GLY A 183 -16.78 13.65 -5.20
N ASP A 184 -16.11 12.68 -4.57
CA ASP A 184 -14.94 12.88 -3.71
C ASP A 184 -13.68 12.34 -4.39
N ARG A 185 -12.51 12.90 -4.08
CA ARG A 185 -11.22 12.39 -4.58
C ARG A 185 -10.71 11.25 -3.70
N SER A 186 -9.79 10.46 -4.27
CA SER A 186 -8.94 9.58 -3.46
C SER A 186 -8.30 10.38 -2.33
N SER A 187 -8.28 9.80 -1.14
CA SER A 187 -7.69 10.37 0.06
C SER A 187 -6.18 10.13 0.12
N VAL A 188 -5.65 9.24 -0.73
CA VAL A 188 -4.22 9.01 -0.88
C VAL A 188 -3.62 10.13 -1.72
N VAL A 189 -2.54 10.72 -1.21
CA VAL A 189 -1.82 11.81 -1.88
C VAL A 189 -0.54 11.24 -2.48
N ARG A 190 -0.33 11.45 -3.77
CA ARG A 190 0.94 11.12 -4.42
C ARG A 190 2.00 12.11 -3.97
N GLY A 191 3.20 11.60 -3.71
CA GLY A 191 4.32 12.40 -3.23
C GLY A 191 5.62 12.05 -3.92
N TRP A 192 6.48 13.05 -4.04
CA TRP A 192 7.85 12.92 -4.49
C TRP A 192 8.78 13.48 -3.44
N CYS A 193 9.92 12.84 -3.25
CA CYS A 193 10.97 13.25 -2.32
C CYS A 193 12.26 13.45 -3.10
N ARG A 194 12.90 14.60 -2.93
CA ARG A 194 14.24 14.87 -3.45
C ARG A 194 15.11 15.40 -2.34
N ILE A 195 16.40 15.13 -2.43
CA ILE A 195 17.38 15.76 -1.55
C ILE A 195 18.02 16.90 -2.34
N LEU A 196 17.81 18.13 -1.87
CA LEU A 196 18.51 19.31 -2.37
C LEU A 196 19.80 19.48 -1.59
N GLN A 197 20.80 20.09 -2.21
CA GLN A 197 22.05 20.44 -1.54
C GLN A 197 22.57 21.80 -1.97
N ASN A 198 23.32 22.42 -1.08
CA ASN A 198 24.26 23.50 -1.36
C ASN A 198 25.68 23.04 -1.01
N GLY A 199 26.69 23.88 -1.16
CA GLY A 199 28.10 23.51 -0.94
C GLY A 199 28.49 23.08 0.48
N SER A 200 27.55 23.03 1.43
CA SER A 200 27.81 22.62 2.82
C SER A 200 26.69 21.78 3.45
N ALA A 201 25.46 21.85 2.93
CA ALA A 201 24.30 21.23 3.53
C ALA A 201 23.39 20.59 2.48
N ALA A 202 22.74 19.50 2.87
CA ALA A 202 21.68 18.83 2.13
C ALA A 202 20.40 18.79 2.97
N TRP A 203 19.23 18.77 2.32
CA TRP A 203 17.94 18.66 3.00
C TRP A 203 16.87 18.05 2.08
N PRO A 204 15.93 17.26 2.63
CA PRO A 204 14.79 16.76 1.87
C PRO A 204 13.81 17.86 1.47
N VAL A 205 13.25 17.73 0.28
CA VAL A 205 12.11 18.48 -0.23
C VAL A 205 11.05 17.51 -0.72
N LEU A 206 9.82 17.70 -0.25
CA LEU A 206 8.65 16.94 -0.65
C LEU A 206 7.79 17.77 -1.58
N LEU A 207 7.34 17.14 -2.66
CA LEU A 207 6.24 17.62 -3.47
C LEU A 207 5.04 16.72 -3.19
N LEU A 208 3.88 17.31 -2.88
CA LEU A 208 2.64 16.57 -2.66
C LEU A 208 1.57 16.99 -3.69
N ASP A 209 0.96 16.00 -4.32
CA ASP A 209 -0.11 16.16 -5.33
C ASP A 209 -1.48 16.47 -4.70
N CYS A 210 -1.55 17.54 -3.92
CA CYS A 210 -2.77 17.97 -3.25
C CYS A 210 -2.79 19.47 -2.97
N SER A 211 -3.98 20.03 -2.70
CA SER A 211 -4.07 21.37 -2.13
C SER A 211 -3.84 21.36 -0.62
N ARG A 212 -3.50 22.52 -0.04
CA ARG A 212 -3.37 22.65 1.42
C ARG A 212 -4.63 22.21 2.16
N ARG A 213 -5.79 22.61 1.64
CA ARG A 213 -7.11 22.23 2.18
C ARG A 213 -7.31 20.72 2.17
N ASP A 214 -6.87 20.03 1.12
CA ASP A 214 -6.96 18.57 1.04
C ASP A 214 -6.07 17.92 2.09
N LEU A 215 -4.82 18.39 2.24
CA LEU A 215 -3.89 17.89 3.26
C LEU A 215 -4.42 18.06 4.69
N ASP A 216 -5.08 19.19 4.96
CA ASP A 216 -5.76 19.45 6.24
C ASP A 216 -6.97 18.52 6.43
N LYS A 217 -7.79 18.32 5.39
CA LYS A 217 -8.98 17.44 5.43
C LYS A 217 -8.61 16.01 5.79
N ILE A 218 -7.46 15.53 5.31
CA ILE A 218 -6.98 14.17 5.55
C ILE A 218 -6.16 14.02 6.85
N GLY A 219 -6.02 15.10 7.63
CA GLY A 219 -5.42 15.07 8.97
C GLY A 219 -3.88 14.97 9.00
N GLY A 220 -3.22 15.17 7.86
CA GLY A 220 -1.77 14.98 7.74
C GLY A 220 -0.92 16.22 8.03
N SER A 221 -1.52 17.41 7.89
CA SER A 221 -0.77 18.68 7.87
C SER A 221 0.06 18.93 9.12
N LYS A 222 -0.56 18.89 10.32
CA LYS A 222 0.16 19.18 11.58
C LYS A 222 1.39 18.31 11.80
N ARG A 223 1.33 17.03 11.42
CA ARG A 223 2.45 16.10 11.58
C ARG A 223 3.56 16.42 10.59
N ILE A 224 3.21 16.61 9.33
CA ILE A 224 4.18 16.98 8.29
C ILE A 224 4.84 18.32 8.67
N GLU A 225 4.05 19.30 9.09
CA GLU A 225 4.53 20.64 9.47
C GLU A 225 5.38 20.67 10.74
N ALA A 226 5.35 19.61 11.55
CA ALA A 226 6.28 19.49 12.66
C ALA A 226 7.72 19.36 12.16
N SER A 227 7.93 18.71 11.01
CA SER A 227 9.26 18.42 10.45
C SER A 227 9.59 19.22 9.18
N PHE A 228 8.56 19.66 8.46
CA PHE A 228 8.69 20.38 7.20
C PHE A 228 8.02 21.75 7.27
N GLU A 229 8.39 22.65 6.38
CA GLU A 229 7.75 23.96 6.20
C GLU A 229 7.41 24.20 4.74
N HIS A 230 6.36 24.99 4.48
CA HIS A 230 5.96 25.32 3.12
C HIS A 230 6.97 26.26 2.50
N VAL A 231 7.25 26.02 1.22
CA VAL A 231 8.09 26.91 0.42
C VAL A 231 7.40 27.26 -0.88
N GLU A 232 7.62 28.49 -1.32
CA GLU A 232 7.24 28.88 -2.66
C GLU A 232 8.12 28.16 -3.68
N LEU A 233 7.48 27.76 -4.78
CA LEU A 233 8.13 27.07 -5.87
C LEU A 233 9.01 28.06 -6.66
N PRO A 234 10.34 27.87 -6.74
CA PRO A 234 11.21 28.77 -7.49
C PRO A 234 10.85 28.72 -8.98
N PRO A 235 10.88 29.81 -9.76
CA PRO A 235 10.30 29.87 -11.12
C PRO A 235 10.67 28.72 -12.09
N ASN A 236 11.87 28.14 -11.95
CA ASN A 236 12.38 27.02 -12.74
C ASN A 236 11.88 25.63 -12.28
N TRP A 237 11.10 25.56 -11.20
CA TRP A 237 10.52 24.32 -10.67
C TRP A 237 9.64 23.59 -11.68
N ARG A 238 9.10 24.29 -12.69
CA ARG A 238 8.28 23.64 -13.73
C ARG A 238 9.08 22.64 -14.56
N LEU A 239 10.40 22.82 -14.71
CA LEU A 239 11.27 21.81 -15.30
C LEU A 239 11.38 20.58 -14.39
N PHE A 240 11.43 20.80 -13.08
CA PHE A 240 11.38 19.74 -12.09
C PHE A 240 10.03 18.99 -12.11
N ALA A 241 8.91 19.72 -12.19
CA ALA A 241 7.55 19.17 -12.28
C ALA A 241 7.29 18.43 -13.61
N ALA A 242 7.85 18.95 -14.71
CA ALA A 242 7.84 18.32 -16.03
C ALA A 242 8.52 16.94 -15.97
N ASN A 243 9.68 16.85 -15.32
CA ASN A 243 10.43 15.60 -15.19
C ASN A 243 9.75 14.53 -14.32
N ILE A 244 8.82 14.92 -13.45
CA ILE A 244 8.14 13.99 -12.52
C ILE A 244 6.66 13.74 -12.88
N GLY A 245 6.22 14.21 -14.05
CA GLY A 245 4.83 13.97 -14.51
C GLY A 245 3.75 14.70 -13.71
N ALA A 246 4.11 15.66 -12.84
CA ALA A 246 3.19 16.33 -11.95
C ALA A 246 2.53 17.56 -12.65
N HIS A 247 1.52 17.33 -13.51
CA HIS A 247 1.11 18.35 -14.49
C HIS A 247 -0.28 18.98 -14.30
N THR A 248 -1.13 18.49 -13.39
CA THR A 248 -2.57 18.81 -13.47
C THR A 248 -3.25 19.29 -12.20
N ARG A 249 -2.54 19.40 -11.07
CA ARG A 249 -3.16 19.64 -9.76
C ARG A 249 -2.43 20.71 -8.94
N PRO A 250 -3.13 21.34 -7.97
CA PRO A 250 -2.46 22.13 -6.94
C PRO A 250 -1.42 21.26 -6.25
N GLN A 251 -0.24 21.81 -6.06
CA GLN A 251 0.87 21.13 -5.42
C GLN A 251 1.31 21.91 -4.20
N ILE A 252 1.62 21.18 -3.13
CA ILE A 252 2.29 21.75 -1.97
C ILE A 252 3.75 21.34 -2.04
N VAL A 253 4.64 22.30 -1.79
CA VAL A 253 6.07 22.03 -1.65
C VAL A 253 6.50 22.31 -0.23
N LEU A 254 7.20 21.33 0.31
CA LEU A 254 7.59 21.28 1.70
C LEU A 254 9.09 21.05 1.75
N GLN A 255 9.84 21.91 2.41
CA GLN A 255 11.25 21.65 2.70
C GLN A 255 11.42 21.20 4.14
N SER A 256 12.40 20.33 4.35
CA SER A 256 12.80 19.90 5.68
C SER A 256 13.31 21.09 6.51
N LYS A 257 12.87 21.18 7.77
CA LYS A 257 13.44 22.11 8.76
C LYS A 257 14.82 21.66 9.25
N ARG A 258 15.19 20.41 8.96
CA ARG A 258 16.49 19.82 9.30
C ARG A 258 17.40 19.79 8.07
N THR A 259 18.66 20.15 8.28
CA THR A 259 19.73 20.02 7.31
C THR A 259 20.72 18.93 7.72
N PHE A 260 21.51 18.48 6.75
CA PHE A 260 22.50 17.41 6.88
C PHE A 260 23.82 17.90 6.27
N ASP A 261 24.94 17.66 6.95
CA ASP A 261 26.26 18.07 6.48
C ASP A 261 26.70 17.17 5.31
N ILE A 262 26.99 17.77 4.14
CA ILE A 262 27.43 17.02 2.96
C ILE A 262 28.82 16.40 3.12
N ALA A 263 29.62 16.85 4.10
CA ALA A 263 30.89 16.22 4.43
C ALA A 263 30.69 14.82 5.04
N SER A 264 29.50 14.49 5.57
CA SER A 264 29.17 13.14 6.01
C SER A 264 29.05 12.19 4.81
N PRO A 265 29.77 11.07 4.75
CA PRO A 265 29.66 10.13 3.63
C PRO A 265 28.26 9.50 3.48
N ARG A 266 27.40 9.68 4.48
CA ARG A 266 26.03 9.15 4.53
C ARG A 266 24.95 10.23 4.47
N TRP A 267 25.29 11.49 4.14
CA TRP A 267 24.32 12.60 4.18
C TRP A 267 23.03 12.31 3.42
N GLY A 268 23.10 11.70 2.23
CA GLY A 268 21.93 11.41 1.40
C GLY A 268 21.04 10.34 2.02
N TYR A 269 21.68 9.30 2.57
CA TYR A 269 21.03 8.24 3.34
C TYR A 269 20.32 8.83 4.56
N ASP A 270 21.02 9.61 5.38
CA ASP A 270 20.51 10.17 6.63
C ASP A 270 19.34 11.13 6.37
N ALA A 271 19.45 11.96 5.34
CA ALA A 271 18.40 12.89 4.92
C ALA A 271 17.13 12.16 4.50
N PHE A 272 17.28 11.13 3.66
CA PHE A 272 16.16 10.32 3.19
C PHE A 272 15.48 9.55 4.34
N HIS A 273 16.27 8.86 5.18
CA HIS A 273 15.76 8.14 6.34
C HIS A 273 15.01 9.03 7.31
N TRP A 274 15.55 10.21 7.58
CA TRP A 274 14.89 11.19 8.42
C TRP A 274 13.55 11.62 7.81
N ALA A 275 13.47 11.82 6.49
CA ALA A 275 12.22 12.18 5.82
C ALA A 275 11.17 11.05 5.96
N CYS A 276 11.55 9.81 5.72
CA CYS A 276 10.67 8.65 5.93
C CYS A 276 10.21 8.56 7.39
N ALA A 277 11.11 8.74 8.36
CA ALA A 277 10.79 8.71 9.78
C ALA A 277 9.85 9.85 10.20
N ALA A 278 10.07 11.06 9.67
CA ALA A 278 9.23 12.23 9.93
C ALA A 278 7.79 12.02 9.46
N LEU A 279 7.62 11.43 8.27
CA LEU A 279 6.32 11.08 7.73
C LEU A 279 5.71 9.83 8.43
N GLY A 280 6.57 8.94 8.93
CA GLY A 280 6.22 7.73 9.68
C GLY A 280 5.52 6.67 8.84
N ASN A 281 4.67 5.87 9.48
CA ASN A 281 3.90 4.78 8.85
C ASN A 281 2.76 5.23 7.92
N ARG A 282 2.77 6.49 7.48
CA ARG A 282 1.80 7.04 6.51
C ARG A 282 2.37 7.08 5.11
N VAL A 283 3.61 6.66 4.93
CA VAL A 283 4.26 6.62 3.63
C VAL A 283 4.29 5.18 3.15
N HIS A 284 3.76 4.97 1.96
CA HIS A 284 3.83 3.70 1.26
C HIS A 284 4.55 3.91 -0.05
N MET A 285 5.31 2.91 -0.48
CA MET A 285 5.93 2.96 -1.80
C MET A 285 4.83 3.01 -2.87
N ALA A 286 5.00 3.91 -3.84
CA ALA A 286 4.13 3.93 -5.00
C ALA A 286 4.48 2.75 -5.91
N VAL A 287 3.46 1.99 -6.31
CA VAL A 287 3.63 0.91 -7.29
C VAL A 287 3.66 1.48 -8.72
N GLU A 288 3.08 2.66 -8.93
CA GLU A 288 3.07 3.36 -10.21
C GLU A 288 4.25 4.33 -10.31
N ASN A 289 4.89 4.43 -11.48
CA ASN A 289 6.04 5.33 -11.76
C ASN A 289 5.72 6.84 -11.70
N ASN A 290 4.52 7.22 -11.29
CA ASN A 290 4.11 8.62 -11.25
C ASN A 290 4.29 9.25 -9.86
N ALA A 291 4.89 8.56 -8.90
CA ALA A 291 5.20 9.06 -7.57
C ALA A 291 6.36 8.27 -6.98
N ASP A 292 7.12 8.86 -6.05
CA ASP A 292 8.07 8.05 -5.28
C ASP A 292 7.36 7.36 -4.11
N PHE A 293 6.31 8.01 -3.58
CA PHE A 293 5.55 7.49 -2.46
C PHE A 293 4.08 7.93 -2.48
N LEU A 294 3.29 7.22 -1.69
CA LEU A 294 1.90 7.50 -1.39
C LEU A 294 1.80 7.94 0.07
N TYR A 295 1.34 9.16 0.30
CA TYR A 295 0.96 9.63 1.62
C TYR A 295 -0.48 9.20 1.92
N VAL A 296 -0.62 8.46 3.02
CA VAL A 296 -1.85 7.77 3.40
C VAL A 296 -2.39 8.39 4.68
N PRO A 297 -3.65 8.84 4.67
CA PRO A 297 -4.18 9.52 5.83
C PRO A 297 -4.72 8.59 6.90
N ASP A 298 -5.13 9.21 8.01
CA ASP A 298 -5.73 8.52 9.14
C ASP A 298 -7.10 7.97 8.77
N LEU A 299 -7.32 6.71 9.11
CA LEU A 299 -8.59 6.00 8.87
C LEU A 299 -9.77 6.66 9.62
N LEU A 300 -9.52 7.07 10.87
CA LEU A 300 -10.51 7.61 11.79
C LEU A 300 -10.04 8.96 12.31
N LYS A 301 -10.91 9.98 12.27
CA LYS A 301 -10.59 11.30 12.87
C LYS A 301 -10.23 11.21 14.35
N SER A 302 -10.82 10.26 15.07
CA SER A 302 -10.59 10.04 16.50
C SER A 302 -9.34 9.24 16.81
N ARG A 303 -8.77 8.51 15.83
CA ARG A 303 -7.63 7.61 16.05
C ARG A 303 -6.64 7.73 14.90
N LYS A 304 -5.42 8.12 15.24
CA LYS A 304 -4.29 8.38 14.34
C LYS A 304 -3.67 7.11 13.73
N SER A 305 -4.48 6.18 13.25
CA SER A 305 -4.04 4.95 12.61
C SER A 305 -4.17 5.06 11.10
N ALA A 306 -3.05 4.90 10.40
CA ALA A 306 -3.02 4.94 8.94
C ALA A 306 -3.77 3.74 8.34
N MET A 307 -4.36 3.89 7.16
CA MET A 307 -4.91 2.76 6.41
C MET A 307 -4.20 2.63 5.06
N PRO A 308 -3.09 1.88 5.01
CA PRO A 308 -2.36 1.60 3.78
C PRO A 308 -3.29 1.11 2.65
N PRO A 309 -3.06 1.50 1.38
CA PRO A 309 -3.81 1.00 0.23
C PRO A 309 -3.90 -0.53 0.21
N SER A 310 -2.81 -1.22 0.57
CA SER A 310 -2.74 -2.68 0.59
C SER A 310 -3.76 -3.33 1.54
N LEU A 311 -3.97 -2.72 2.71
CA LEU A 311 -4.93 -3.17 3.72
C LEU A 311 -6.36 -2.70 3.39
N ALA A 312 -6.51 -1.51 2.78
CA ALA A 312 -7.79 -1.05 2.26
C ALA A 312 -8.32 -1.98 1.16
N ARG A 313 -7.47 -2.36 0.20
CA ARG A 313 -7.80 -3.34 -0.86
C ARG A 313 -8.28 -4.66 -0.26
N TYR A 314 -7.55 -5.20 0.71
CA TYR A 314 -7.94 -6.44 1.39
C TYR A 314 -9.34 -6.34 2.01
N ALA A 315 -9.61 -5.25 2.75
CA ALA A 315 -10.89 -5.05 3.43
C ALA A 315 -12.05 -4.85 2.44
N ILE A 316 -11.83 -4.14 1.34
CA ILE A 316 -12.84 -3.98 0.27
C ILE A 316 -13.06 -5.31 -0.46
N MET A 317 -12.02 -6.09 -0.74
CA MET A 317 -12.17 -7.39 -1.39
C MET A 317 -12.99 -8.35 -0.53
N PHE A 318 -12.77 -8.37 0.79
CA PHE A 318 -13.62 -9.09 1.75
C PHE A 318 -15.09 -8.62 1.70
N TYR A 319 -15.30 -7.31 1.65
CA TYR A 319 -16.63 -6.71 1.61
C TYR A 319 -17.40 -7.11 0.33
N ILE A 320 -16.79 -6.94 -0.85
CA ILE A 320 -17.42 -7.31 -2.12
C ILE A 320 -17.66 -8.82 -2.18
N SER A 321 -16.68 -9.64 -1.74
CA SER A 321 -16.84 -11.10 -1.60
C SER A 321 -18.04 -11.48 -0.74
N SER A 322 -18.29 -10.73 0.33
CA SER A 322 -19.45 -10.95 1.21
C SER A 322 -20.77 -10.56 0.54
N LEU A 323 -20.81 -9.48 -0.25
CA LEU A 323 -21.97 -9.15 -1.07
C LEU A 323 -22.27 -10.22 -2.10
N VAL A 324 -21.26 -10.69 -2.85
CA VAL A 324 -21.40 -11.75 -3.86
C VAL A 324 -22.03 -13.01 -3.26
N ARG A 325 -21.57 -13.43 -2.08
CA ARG A 325 -22.08 -14.66 -1.42
C ARG A 325 -23.45 -14.49 -0.81
N TYR A 326 -23.70 -13.38 -0.11
CA TYR A 326 -24.81 -13.30 0.83
C TYR A 326 -25.91 -12.33 0.38
N ARG A 327 -25.60 -11.33 -0.44
CA ARG A 327 -26.57 -10.38 -1.01
C ARG A 327 -26.21 -9.93 -2.42
N PRO A 328 -26.23 -10.83 -3.41
CA PRO A 328 -25.91 -10.49 -4.81
C PRO A 328 -26.85 -9.44 -5.40
N SER A 329 -28.09 -9.31 -4.91
CA SER A 329 -29.03 -8.27 -5.34
C SER A 329 -28.55 -6.83 -5.07
N ARG A 330 -27.56 -6.64 -4.19
CA ARG A 330 -26.89 -5.35 -3.95
C ARG A 330 -25.93 -4.96 -5.06
N LEU A 331 -25.57 -5.91 -5.92
CA LEU A 331 -24.68 -5.73 -7.06
C LEU A 331 -25.48 -5.62 -8.37
N ASN A 332 -26.79 -5.36 -8.31
CA ASN A 332 -27.61 -5.12 -9.50
C ASN A 332 -27.35 -3.71 -10.07
N PRO A 333 -26.79 -3.58 -11.29
CA PRO A 333 -26.50 -2.28 -11.90
C PRO A 333 -27.75 -1.42 -12.15
N GLU A 334 -28.94 -2.01 -12.29
CA GLU A 334 -30.20 -1.25 -12.48
C GLU A 334 -30.55 -0.38 -11.26
N ARG A 335 -30.08 -0.77 -10.07
CA ARG A 335 -30.38 -0.04 -8.82
C ARG A 335 -29.27 0.93 -8.42
N GLN A 336 -28.01 0.61 -8.73
CA GLN A 336 -26.84 1.33 -8.23
C GLN A 336 -25.70 1.40 -9.27
N GLN A 337 -26.03 1.76 -10.51
CA GLN A 337 -25.13 1.71 -11.68
C GLN A 337 -23.70 2.20 -11.41
N LEU A 338 -23.53 3.43 -10.92
CA LEU A 338 -22.21 4.01 -10.67
C LEU A 338 -21.43 3.27 -9.57
N THR A 339 -22.10 2.77 -8.55
CA THR A 339 -21.39 2.08 -7.46
C THR A 339 -21.04 0.65 -7.85
N VAL A 340 -21.92 -0.05 -8.57
CA VAL A 340 -21.62 -1.37 -9.12
C VAL A 340 -20.44 -1.27 -10.09
N TRP A 341 -20.45 -0.28 -10.99
CA TRP A 341 -19.33 -0.01 -11.89
C TRP A 341 -18.00 0.23 -11.14
N LEU A 342 -18.01 1.03 -10.07
CA LEU A 342 -16.84 1.21 -9.22
C LEU A 342 -16.35 -0.11 -8.60
N LEU A 343 -17.26 -0.94 -8.07
CA LEU A 343 -16.88 -2.22 -7.45
C LEU A 343 -16.34 -3.22 -8.49
N GLU A 344 -16.84 -3.19 -9.72
CA GLU A 344 -16.31 -3.97 -10.84
C GLU A 344 -14.90 -3.52 -11.23
N ALA A 345 -14.69 -2.20 -11.39
CA ALA A 345 -13.38 -1.63 -11.65
C ALA A 345 -12.37 -2.01 -10.56
N PHE A 346 -12.77 -1.94 -9.29
CA PHE A 346 -11.96 -2.38 -8.16
C PHE A 346 -11.60 -3.86 -8.25
N ALA A 347 -12.58 -4.73 -8.45
CA ALA A 347 -12.37 -6.18 -8.54
C ALA A 347 -11.51 -6.58 -9.75
N GLN A 348 -11.46 -5.75 -10.79
CA GLN A 348 -10.63 -5.94 -11.97
C GLN A 348 -9.19 -5.45 -11.76
N GLN A 349 -9.00 -4.26 -11.19
CA GLN A 349 -7.70 -3.57 -11.15
C GLN A 349 -6.86 -3.92 -9.91
N SER A 350 -7.47 -4.01 -8.73
CA SER A 350 -6.74 -4.20 -7.48
C SER A 350 -5.98 -5.53 -7.31
N PRO A 351 -6.34 -6.67 -7.95
CA PRO A 351 -5.60 -7.92 -7.77
C PRO A 351 -4.09 -7.81 -8.05
N LEU A 352 -3.68 -7.11 -9.11
CA LEU A 352 -2.24 -6.96 -9.42
C LEU A 352 -1.51 -6.22 -8.29
N PHE A 353 -2.07 -5.12 -7.80
CA PHE A 353 -1.49 -4.35 -6.70
C PHE A 353 -1.45 -5.15 -5.39
N MET A 354 -2.50 -5.91 -5.08
CA MET A 354 -2.51 -6.80 -3.92
C MET A 354 -1.46 -7.92 -4.04
N LEU A 355 -1.17 -8.39 -5.25
CA LEU A 355 -0.14 -9.39 -5.50
C LEU A 355 1.26 -8.80 -5.26
N ILE A 356 1.53 -7.59 -5.72
CA ILE A 356 2.77 -6.85 -5.45
C ILE A 356 2.95 -6.59 -3.96
N ASP A 357 1.88 -6.14 -3.29
CA ASP A 357 1.88 -5.93 -1.83
C ASP A 357 2.19 -7.24 -1.07
N SER A 358 1.67 -8.36 -1.56
CA SER A 358 1.88 -9.69 -0.97
C SER A 358 3.31 -10.21 -1.23
N LEU A 359 3.86 -9.96 -2.42
CA LEU A 359 5.25 -10.25 -2.71
C LEU A 359 6.17 -9.48 -1.75
N ALA A 360 5.94 -8.18 -1.58
CA ALA A 360 6.73 -7.37 -0.65
C ALA A 360 6.64 -7.86 0.80
N GLY A 361 5.43 -8.25 1.23
CA GLY A 361 5.22 -8.87 2.54
C GLY A 361 5.89 -10.23 2.69
N LEU A 362 5.92 -11.05 1.64
CA LEU A 362 6.64 -12.31 1.64
C LEU A 362 8.14 -12.05 1.68
N ASP A 363 8.71 -11.38 0.69
CA ASP A 363 10.16 -11.15 0.59
C ASP A 363 10.72 -10.28 1.73
N GLN A 364 9.84 -9.62 2.51
CA GLN A 364 10.19 -8.64 3.54
C GLN A 364 11.03 -7.49 2.95
N ALA A 365 10.82 -7.21 1.66
CA ALA A 365 11.57 -6.23 0.88
C ALA A 365 10.59 -5.46 -0.01
N PRO A 366 10.80 -4.15 -0.21
CA PRO A 366 10.02 -3.43 -1.21
C PRO A 366 10.42 -3.87 -2.64
N HIS A 367 9.43 -4.02 -3.52
CA HIS A 367 9.62 -4.29 -4.94
C HIS A 367 9.16 -3.11 -5.79
N MET A 368 10.03 -2.64 -6.67
CA MET A 368 9.80 -1.46 -7.50
C MET A 368 9.92 -1.83 -8.97
N PHE A 369 8.80 -1.71 -9.69
CA PHE A 369 8.70 -2.11 -11.09
C PHE A 369 8.81 -0.91 -12.02
N ASN A 370 9.42 -1.11 -13.18
CA ASN A 370 9.56 -0.05 -14.17
C ASN A 370 8.32 -0.02 -15.10
N MET A 371 7.42 0.93 -14.85
CA MET A 371 6.32 1.24 -15.76
C MET A 371 6.84 2.16 -16.89
N LEU A 372 7.24 1.57 -18.01
CA LEU A 372 7.62 2.29 -19.24
C LEU A 372 6.47 3.09 -19.83
#